data_AF-T1DGW6-F1
#
_entry.id   AF-T1DGW6-F1
#
_cell.length_a   1.000
_cell.length_b   1.000
_cell.length_c   1.000
_cell.angle_alpha   90.00
_cell.angle_beta   90.00
_cell.angle_gamma   90.00
#
_symmetry.space_group_name_H-M   'P 1'
#
loop_
_entity.id
_entity.type
_entity.pdbx_description
1 polymer ?
#
loop_
_entity_poly.entity_id
_entity_poly.type
_entity_poly.pdbx_seq_one_letter_code
_entity_poly.pdbx_strand_id
1 'polypeptide(L)' 'DEELIKELKLINNQFKPDEKLLVINADIGQIAGRQAMEFDRAITLTGVIVTKIDGSGKGGGGGLAP' A
#
# COMPACT_ATOMS: atom_id res chain seq x y z
N ASP A 1 3.27 -3.26 -11.57
CA ASP A 1 4.20 -4.31 -12.03
C ASP A 1 3.58 -5.68 -11.86
N GLU A 2 3.19 -6.31 -12.96
CA GLU A 2 2.59 -7.65 -12.94
C GLU A 2 3.58 -8.72 -12.45
N GLU A 3 4.87 -8.55 -12.74
CA GLU A 3 5.93 -9.48 -12.32
C GLU A 3 6.10 -9.51 -10.80
N LEU A 4 6.13 -8.34 -10.15
CA LEU A 4 6.21 -8.22 -8.69
C LEU A 4 4.99 -8.84 -8.00
N ILE A 5 3.79 -8.66 -8.56
CA ILE A 5 2.57 -9.27 -8.03
C ILE A 5 2.61 -10.80 -8.14
N LYS A 6 3.17 -11.32 -9.24
CA LYS A 6 3.34 -12.77 -9.43
C LYS A 6 4.30 -13.36 -8.41
N GLU A 7 5.44 -12.72 -8.18
CA GLU A 7 6.40 -13.15 -7.16
C GLU A 7 5.80 -13.11 -5.75
N LEU A 8 5.08 -12.04 -5.42
CA LEU A 8 4.41 -11.89 -4.14
C LEU A 8 3.39 -13.02 -3.89
N LYS A 9 2.62 -13.41 -4.92
CA LYS A 9 1.69 -14.56 -4.84
C LYS A 9 2.41 -15.88 -4.61
N LEU A 10 3.58 -16.08 -5.23
CA LEU A 10 4.39 -17.28 -5.01
C LEU A 10 4.87 -17.36 -3.56
N ILE A 11 5.39 -16.27 -3.01
CA ILE A 11 5.85 -16.18 -1.61
C ILE A 11 4.66 -16.43 -0.67
N ASN A 12 3.52 -15.77 -0.88
CA ASN A 12 2.33 -15.95 -0.06
C ASN A 12 1.84 -17.41 -0.05
N ASN A 13 1.81 -18.06 -1.22
CA ASN A 13 1.35 -19.44 -1.32
C ASN A 13 2.32 -20.45 -0.69
N GLN A 14 3.63 -20.16 -0.75
CA GLN A 14 4.67 -21.01 -0.19
C GLN A 14 4.69 -20.95 1.34
N PHE A 15 4.61 -19.75 1.91
CA PHE A 15 4.82 -19.54 3.34
C PHE A 15 3.52 -19.45 4.15
N LYS A 16 2.39 -19.12 3.51
CA LYS A 16 1.06 -18.99 4.14
C LYS A 16 1.11 -18.18 5.45
N PRO A 17 1.64 -16.96 5.43
CA PRO A 17 1.80 -16.17 6.64
C PRO A 17 0.44 -15.84 7.28
N ASP A 18 0.38 -15.88 8.60
CA ASP A 18 -0.81 -15.49 9.38
C ASP A 18 -1.09 -14.00 9.23
N GLU A 19 -0.04 -13.18 9.15
CA GLU A 19 -0.10 -11.72 9.06
C GLU A 19 0.57 -11.20 7.80
N LYS A 20 -0.12 -10.29 7.10
CA LYS A 20 0.31 -9.68 5.84
C LYS A 20 0.11 -8.18 5.93
N LEU A 21 1.19 -7.48 6.30
CA LEU A 21 1.18 -6.05 6.53
C LEU A 21 1.81 -5.32 5.34
N LEU A 22 1.05 -4.40 4.74
CA LEU A 22 1.59 -3.49 3.74
C LEU A 22 2.10 -2.22 4.41
N VAL A 23 3.35 -1.86 4.15
CA VAL A 23 3.96 -0.62 4.66
C VAL A 23 3.99 0.43 3.56
N ILE A 24 3.38 1.59 3.81
CA ILE A 24 3.35 2.74 2.89
C ILE A 24 3.74 4.01 3.63
N ASN A 25 4.27 5.00 2.92
CA ASN A 25 4.55 6.33 3.47
C ASN A 25 3.34 7.28 3.29
N ALA A 26 3.21 8.27 4.17
CA ALA A 26 2.13 9.26 4.09
C ALA A 26 2.26 10.20 2.87
N ASP A 27 3.48 10.37 2.34
CA ASP A 27 3.79 11.28 1.23
C ASP A 27 3.04 10.94 -0.07
N ILE A 28 2.64 9.67 -0.28
CA ILE A 28 2.00 9.21 -1.52
C ILE A 28 0.49 9.43 -1.58
N GLY A 29 -0.12 10.01 -0.52
CA GLY A 29 -1.50 10.53 -0.52
C GLY A 29 -2.54 9.59 -1.17
N GLN A 30 -3.25 10.09 -2.19
CA GLN A 30 -4.31 9.36 -2.89
C GLN A 30 -3.81 8.10 -3.65
N ILE A 31 -2.53 8.04 -3.99
CA ILE A 31 -1.93 6.87 -4.69
C ILE A 31 -1.81 5.69 -3.73
N ALA A 32 -1.61 5.95 -2.44
CA ALA A 32 -1.46 4.93 -1.41
C ALA A 32 -2.66 3.98 -1.36
N GLY A 33 -3.88 4.51 -1.44
CA GLY A 33 -5.10 3.70 -1.44
C GLY A 33 -5.21 2.79 -2.65
N ARG A 34 -4.85 3.28 -3.85
CA ARG A 34 -4.89 2.46 -5.07
C ARG A 34 -3.88 1.32 -4.99
N GLN A 35 -2.67 1.59 -4.53
CA GLN A 35 -1.63 0.57 -4.37
C GLN A 35 -2.01 -0.48 -3.31
N ALA A 36 -2.59 -0.05 -2.19
CA ALA A 36 -3.07 -0.96 -1.15
C ALA A 36 -4.15 -1.91 -1.67
N MET A 37 -5.10 -1.41 -2.46
CA MET A 37 -6.14 -2.26 -3.09
C MET A 37 -5.54 -3.30 -4.04
N GLU A 38 -4.53 -2.95 -4.82
CA GLU A 38 -3.90 -3.91 -5.74
C GLU A 38 -3.15 -5.03 -4.99
N PHE A 39 -2.45 -4.70 -3.91
CA PHE A 39 -1.81 -5.70 -3.06
C PHE A 39 -2.82 -6.57 -2.29
N ASP A 40 -3.89 -5.95 -1.79
CA ASP A 40 -4.97 -6.66 -1.12
C ASP A 40 -5.67 -7.66 -2.04
N ARG A 41 -5.97 -7.27 -3.28
CA ARG A 41 -6.51 -8.19 -4.30
C ARG A 41 -5.56 -9.33 -4.64
N ALA A 42 -4.25 -9.12 -4.50
CA ALA A 42 -3.25 -10.12 -4.86
C ALA A 42 -3.08 -11.21 -3.81
N ILE A 43 -3.00 -10.83 -2.53
CA ILE A 43 -2.66 -11.77 -1.44
C ILE A 43 -3.54 -11.64 -0.19
N THR A 44 -4.55 -10.76 -0.18
CA THR A 44 -5.40 -10.40 0.97
C THR A 44 -4.57 -9.92 2.16
N LEU A 45 -4.50 -8.62 2.36
CA LEU A 45 -3.72 -8.05 3.46
C LEU A 45 -4.49 -8.20 4.78
N THR A 46 -3.76 -8.34 5.88
CA THR A 46 -4.36 -8.28 7.23
C THR A 46 -4.34 -6.87 7.78
N GLY A 47 -3.42 -6.02 7.31
CA GLY A 47 -3.34 -4.64 7.73
C GLY A 47 -2.46 -3.77 6.84
N VAL A 48 -2.55 -2.47 7.05
CA VAL A 48 -1.73 -1.45 6.40
C VAL A 48 -1.09 -0.59 7.48
N ILE A 49 0.22 -0.41 7.40
CA ILE A 49 0.99 0.48 8.25
C ILE A 49 1.34 1.72 7.42
N VAL A 50 0.88 2.88 7.89
CA VAL A 50 1.25 4.17 7.31
C VAL A 50 2.41 4.75 8.12
N THR A 51 3.50 5.10 7.43
CA THR A 51 4.74 5.63 7.99
C THR A 51 4.96 7.07 7.57
N LYS A 52 5.91 7.76 8.22
CA LYS A 52 6.22 9.18 7.96
C LYS A 52 5.03 10.13 8.16
N ILE A 53 4.19 9.86 9.17
CA ILE A 53 3.05 10.71 9.53
C ILE A 53 3.53 12.00 10.24
N ASP A 54 4.75 11.99 10.77
CA ASP A 54 5.45 13.10 11.42
C ASP A 54 6.07 14.09 10.44
N GLY A 55 6.41 13.62 9.23
CA GLY A 55 6.78 14.50 8.13
C GLY A 55 5.58 15.36 7.81
N SER A 56 5.74 16.69 7.84
CA SER A 56 4.77 17.66 7.35
C SER A 56 4.56 17.51 5.84
N GLY A 57 4.04 16.37 5.41
CA GLY A 57 3.50 16.15 4.10
C GLY A 57 2.27 17.03 4.01
N LYS A 58 2.30 18.00 3.12
CA LYS A 58 1.09 18.62 2.58
C LYS A 58 0.29 17.51 1.91
N GLY A 59 -0.43 16.71 2.71
CA GLY A 59 -1.37 15.70 2.28
C GLY A 59 -2.55 16.41 1.65
N GLY A 60 -2.41 16.77 0.37
CA GLY A 60 -3.47 17.12 -0.56
C GLY A 60 -4.65 17.91 0.01
N GLY A 61 -4.43 19.17 0.40
CA GLY A 61 -5.48 20.18 0.30
C GLY A 61 -5.50 20.66 -1.15
N GLY A 62 -6.48 20.19 -1.93
CA GLY A 62 -6.65 20.60 -3.32
C GLY A 62 -6.73 22.13 -3.42
N GLY A 63 -5.74 22.74 -4.08
CA GLY A 63 -5.93 24.01 -4.74
C GLY A 63 -6.83 23.77 -5.96
N LEU A 64 -8.15 23.71 -5.73
CA LEU A 64 -9.12 24.11 -6.74
C LEU A 64 -8.97 25.62 -6.88
N ALA A 65 -8.11 26.05 -7.80
CA ALA A 65 -8.20 27.38 -8.36
C ALA A 65 -9.50 27.46 -9.18
N PRO A 66 -10.22 28.59 -9.14
CA PRO A 66 -11.51 28.76 -9.84
C PRO A 66 -11.39 28.61 -11.36
#